data_AF-A0A7K2N6D2-F1
#
_entry.id   AF-A0A7K2N6D2-F1
#
_cell.length_a   1.000
_cell.length_b   1.000
_cell.length_c   1.000
_cell.angle_alpha   90.00
_cell.angle_beta   90.00
_cell.angle_gamma   90.00
#
_symmetry.space_group_name_H-M   'P 1'
#
loop_
_entity.id
_entity.type
_entity.pdbx_description
1 polymer ?
#
loop_
_entity_poly.entity_id
_entity_poly.type
_entity_poly.pdbx_seq_one_letter_code
_entity_poly.pdbx_strand_id
1 'polypeptide(L)'
;MSGTPDGNGPSQQHAPQAAAVPGGPADPAAPGTEETTAPAASGADEMPPVPDHIREAARQAPDHWFGLVDPTWSGEGTPPEWAMVGQWRSDLDGEIVEWRDNEEYRPSPKALGWPDPTDPVDAAVQLAATGYGPAEAVTQALATAEVAVFRAPGGGLLCAVAPDDETPIVPVFSSPEHLHAAGRLSFTPIQATDLLDQLPEGHLIYLNASGPVSMTVEPDVLREAVSAAADADGENSWLGDLSGILPTAQEPPAPGGGPTEIPTHDLL
;
A
#
# COMPACT_ATOMS: atom_id res chain seq x y z
N MET A 1 6.67 55.86 48.94
CA MET A 1 5.40 55.32 48.38
C MET A 1 5.82 54.42 47.23
N SER A 2 6.27 53.20 47.51
CA SER A 2 5.48 51.98 47.79
C SER A 2 4.89 51.36 46.52
N GLY A 3 5.35 50.16 46.18
CA GLY A 3 4.52 49.12 45.57
C GLY A 3 4.96 48.55 44.20
N THR A 4 5.81 47.52 44.23
CA THR A 4 5.73 46.36 43.31
C THR A 4 4.57 45.46 43.78
N PRO A 5 3.88 44.73 42.89
CA PRO A 5 4.17 43.29 42.67
C PRO A 5 4.17 42.95 41.15
N ASP A 6 5.04 42.10 40.60
CA ASP A 6 5.26 40.64 40.77
C ASP A 6 4.07 39.74 40.37
N GLY A 7 4.36 38.84 39.42
CA GLY A 7 3.65 37.58 39.18
C GLY A 7 2.97 37.46 37.82
N ASN A 8 3.52 36.67 36.89
CA ASN A 8 3.20 35.24 36.80
C ASN A 8 4.01 34.56 35.68
N GLY A 9 4.52 33.36 35.97
CA GLY A 9 5.51 32.64 35.18
C GLY A 9 4.97 31.91 33.94
N PRO A 10 5.87 31.25 33.18
CA PRO A 10 5.54 30.55 31.95
C PRO A 10 4.73 29.27 32.23
N SER A 11 3.63 29.13 31.50
CA SER A 11 2.74 27.97 31.48
C SER A 11 3.50 26.70 31.09
N GLN A 12 3.61 25.78 32.05
CA GLN A 12 4.02 24.41 31.79
C GLN A 12 2.91 23.67 31.03
N GLN A 13 3.30 23.05 29.92
CA GLN A 13 2.46 22.20 29.09
C GLN A 13 2.23 20.89 29.82
N HIS A 14 0.98 20.61 30.18
CA HIS A 14 0.56 19.31 30.71
C HIS A 14 0.27 18.35 29.55
N ALA A 15 0.96 17.21 29.54
CA ALA A 15 0.63 16.02 28.76
C ALA A 15 -0.70 15.41 29.23
N PRO A 16 -1.50 14.78 28.34
CA PRO A 16 -2.73 14.12 28.75
C PRO A 16 -2.45 12.81 29.50
N GLN A 17 -2.95 12.72 30.73
CA GLN A 17 -2.94 11.52 31.58
C GLN A 17 -4.03 10.53 31.16
N ALA A 18 -3.65 9.26 31.06
CA ALA A 18 -4.54 8.12 30.89
C ALA A 18 -5.39 7.88 32.15
N ALA A 19 -6.70 7.74 31.96
CA ALA A 19 -7.66 7.45 33.03
C ALA A 19 -7.70 5.95 33.35
N ALA A 20 -7.41 5.61 34.60
CA ALA A 20 -7.60 4.28 35.18
C ALA A 20 -9.04 4.10 35.68
N VAL A 21 -9.63 2.93 35.43
CA VAL A 21 -10.92 2.48 36.00
C VAL A 21 -10.68 1.43 37.08
N PRO A 22 -11.32 1.52 38.27
CA PRO A 22 -11.10 0.59 39.39
C PRO A 22 -12.03 -0.63 39.33
N GLY A 23 -11.53 -1.77 39.83
CA GLY A 23 -12.21 -3.06 39.81
C GLY A 23 -12.96 -3.46 41.09
N GLY A 24 -13.66 -4.60 40.96
CA GLY A 24 -14.18 -5.47 42.04
C GLY A 24 -15.52 -6.14 41.67
N PRO A 25 -15.93 -7.27 42.29
CA PRO A 25 -15.17 -8.37 42.92
C PRO A 25 -15.49 -9.76 42.32
N ALA A 26 -14.78 -10.79 42.80
CA ALA A 26 -14.76 -12.18 42.33
C ALA A 26 -15.79 -13.12 43.02
N ASP A 27 -16.21 -14.17 42.31
CA ASP A 27 -16.61 -15.51 42.85
C ASP A 27 -16.54 -16.58 41.70
N PRO A 28 -16.58 -17.91 41.95
CA PRO A 28 -15.53 -18.81 41.43
C PRO A 28 -16.01 -19.98 40.54
N ALA A 29 -15.04 -20.58 39.86
CA ALA A 29 -14.92 -21.99 39.42
C ALA A 29 -15.92 -22.59 38.39
N ALA A 30 -15.42 -22.79 37.16
CA ALA A 30 -15.57 -24.04 36.40
C ALA A 30 -14.38 -24.19 35.41
N PRO A 31 -13.90 -25.42 35.11
CA PRO A 31 -12.63 -25.63 34.43
C PRO A 31 -12.78 -25.84 32.92
N GLY A 32 -11.74 -25.46 32.17
CA GLY A 32 -11.49 -25.95 30.82
C GLY A 32 -11.61 -24.89 29.74
N THR A 33 -10.50 -24.23 29.40
CA THR A 33 -10.17 -23.85 28.03
C THR A 33 -8.65 -23.69 27.97
N GLU A 34 -8.02 -24.36 27.01
CA GLU A 34 -6.60 -24.25 26.70
C GLU A 34 -6.29 -22.79 26.30
N GLU A 35 -5.59 -22.07 27.18
CA GLU A 35 -5.00 -20.78 26.85
C GLU A 35 -3.83 -21.01 25.89
N THR A 36 -4.05 -20.73 24.60
CA THR A 36 -2.95 -20.44 23.68
C THR A 36 -2.43 -19.06 24.07
N THR A 37 -1.45 -19.05 24.98
CA THR A 37 -0.76 -17.84 25.38
C THR A 37 0.26 -17.52 24.29
N ALA A 38 -0.04 -16.54 23.44
CA ALA A 38 0.97 -15.86 22.66
C ALA A 38 1.99 -15.24 23.64
N PRO A 39 3.30 -15.53 23.56
CA PRO A 39 4.23 -14.93 24.49
C PRO A 39 4.46 -13.48 24.10
N ALA A 40 4.02 -12.58 24.99
CA ALA A 40 4.46 -11.21 25.04
C ALA A 40 5.99 -11.19 25.32
N ALA A 41 6.73 -10.52 24.45
CA ALA A 41 8.16 -10.32 24.59
C ALA A 41 8.45 -9.47 25.84
N SER A 42 9.20 -10.02 26.79
CA SER A 42 9.92 -9.26 27.81
C SER A 42 11.14 -10.06 28.22
N GLY A 43 12.30 -9.43 28.06
CA GLY A 43 13.62 -10.06 28.01
C GLY A 43 13.98 -10.96 29.18
N ALA A 44 14.27 -12.21 28.83
CA ALA A 44 15.26 -13.09 29.44
C ALA A 44 15.42 -14.29 28.48
N ASP A 45 16.64 -14.49 27.96
CA ASP A 45 17.06 -15.44 26.91
C ASP A 45 16.90 -14.92 25.46
N GLU A 46 17.86 -14.08 25.07
CA GLU A 46 17.84 -13.09 23.98
C GLU A 46 18.04 -13.66 22.56
N MET A 47 18.10 -15.00 22.42
CA MET A 47 18.42 -15.67 21.17
C MET A 47 17.15 -16.29 20.54
N PRO A 48 16.83 -15.95 19.27
CA PRO A 48 15.74 -16.58 18.55
C PRO A 48 15.92 -18.10 18.46
N PRO A 49 14.81 -18.87 18.40
CA PRO A 49 14.89 -20.32 18.31
C PRO A 49 15.67 -20.76 17.08
N VAL A 50 16.77 -21.48 17.30
CA VAL A 50 17.64 -21.96 16.23
C VAL A 50 16.96 -23.14 15.50
N PRO A 51 16.71 -23.05 14.19
CA PRO A 51 16.18 -24.17 13.41
C PRO A 51 17.15 -25.36 13.34
N ASP A 52 16.63 -26.59 13.21
CA ASP A 52 17.47 -27.80 13.19
C ASP A 52 18.48 -27.80 12.04
N HIS A 53 18.11 -27.32 10.86
CA HIS A 53 19.03 -27.22 9.72
C HIS A 53 20.19 -26.25 9.99
N ILE A 54 20.00 -25.20 10.81
CA ILE A 54 21.07 -24.29 11.23
C ILE A 54 21.99 -25.00 12.23
N ARG A 55 21.44 -25.79 13.17
CA ARG A 55 22.26 -26.61 14.08
C ARG A 55 23.10 -27.64 13.34
N GLU A 56 22.53 -28.29 12.32
CA GLU A 56 23.25 -29.25 11.48
C GLU A 56 24.37 -28.57 10.66
N ALA A 57 24.10 -27.37 10.14
CA ALA A 57 25.11 -26.56 9.44
C ALA A 57 26.22 -26.08 10.39
N ALA A 58 25.89 -25.69 11.62
CA ALA A 58 26.84 -25.27 12.65
C ALA A 58 27.86 -26.37 12.98
N ARG A 59 27.43 -27.63 13.07
CA ARG A 59 28.34 -28.77 13.27
C ARG A 59 29.31 -29.01 12.11
N GLN A 60 28.95 -28.56 10.91
CA GLN A 60 29.80 -28.67 9.71
C GLN A 60 30.72 -27.45 9.55
N ALA A 61 30.35 -26.31 10.12
CA ALA A 61 31.09 -25.04 10.08
C ALA A 61 31.21 -24.45 11.51
N PRO A 62 32.17 -24.95 12.30
CA PRO A 62 32.47 -24.37 13.61
C PRO A 62 33.11 -22.98 13.49
N ASP A 63 32.95 -22.16 14.53
CA ASP A 63 33.38 -20.75 14.60
C ASP A 63 32.88 -19.90 13.41
N HIS A 64 31.61 -20.09 13.04
CA HIS A 64 30.99 -19.46 11.88
C HIS A 64 29.72 -18.70 12.24
N TRP A 65 29.39 -17.68 11.45
CA TRP A 65 28.16 -16.90 11.59
C TRP A 65 27.11 -17.35 10.57
N PHE A 66 25.88 -17.57 11.03
CA PHE A 66 24.74 -18.00 10.23
C PHE A 66 23.67 -16.91 10.23
N GLY A 67 23.45 -16.28 9.08
CA GLY A 67 22.45 -15.23 8.94
C GLY A 67 21.02 -15.75 8.89
N LEU A 68 20.13 -15.04 9.57
CA LEU A 68 18.69 -15.16 9.41
C LEU A 68 18.22 -14.05 8.45
N VAL A 69 17.60 -14.45 7.35
CA VAL A 69 17.05 -13.53 6.34
C VAL A 69 15.55 -13.37 6.56
N ASP A 70 15.02 -12.17 6.34
CA ASP A 70 13.59 -11.96 6.34
C ASP A 70 12.94 -12.78 5.20
N PRO A 71 11.93 -13.63 5.48
CA PRO A 71 11.30 -14.48 4.48
C PRO A 71 10.63 -13.74 3.31
N THR A 72 10.32 -12.45 3.46
CA THR A 72 9.73 -11.61 2.41
C THR A 72 10.78 -11.17 1.39
N TRP A 73 12.07 -11.23 1.71
CA TRP A 73 13.13 -10.97 0.73
C TRP A 73 13.23 -12.12 -0.29
N SER A 74 13.22 -11.77 -1.58
CA SER A 74 13.17 -12.74 -2.70
C SER A 74 14.22 -12.50 -3.79
N GLY A 75 15.28 -11.74 -3.47
CA GLY A 75 16.35 -11.42 -4.41
C GLY A 75 17.26 -12.62 -4.75
N GLU A 76 18.00 -12.51 -5.85
CA GLU A 76 19.05 -13.47 -6.19
C GLU A 76 20.36 -13.14 -5.46
N GLY A 77 21.13 -14.17 -5.12
CA GLY A 77 22.47 -14.02 -4.53
C GLY A 77 22.46 -13.80 -3.02
N THR A 78 23.47 -13.07 -2.52
CA THR A 78 23.61 -12.79 -1.09
C THR A 78 22.59 -11.72 -0.67
N PRO A 79 21.78 -11.97 0.36
CA PRO A 79 20.87 -10.96 0.90
C PRO A 79 21.64 -9.70 1.31
N PRO A 80 21.11 -8.50 0.98
CA PRO A 80 21.68 -7.26 1.47
C PRO A 80 21.52 -7.16 2.99
N GLU A 81 22.36 -6.35 3.64
CA GLU A 81 22.35 -6.23 5.11
C GLU A 81 20.98 -5.82 5.64
N TRP A 82 20.27 -4.89 4.99
CA TRP A 82 18.93 -4.48 5.43
C TRP A 82 17.87 -5.60 5.42
N ALA A 83 18.09 -6.70 4.70
CA ALA A 83 17.16 -7.84 4.65
C ALA A 83 17.52 -8.96 5.64
N MET A 84 18.66 -8.84 6.34
CA MET A 84 19.05 -9.79 7.39
C MET A 84 18.45 -9.35 8.71
N VAL A 85 17.75 -10.25 9.39
CA VAL A 85 17.22 -10.04 10.74
C VAL A 85 18.34 -9.98 11.77
N GLY A 86 19.34 -10.86 11.62
CA GLY A 86 20.46 -11.01 12.54
C GLY A 86 21.25 -12.28 12.23
N GLN A 87 22.15 -12.66 13.12
CA GLN A 87 23.06 -13.78 12.88
C GLN A 87 23.31 -14.59 14.16
N TRP A 88 23.33 -15.92 14.03
CA TRP A 88 23.80 -16.83 15.07
C TRP A 88 25.29 -17.12 14.91
N ARG A 89 26.05 -17.30 16.00
CA ARG A 89 27.45 -17.77 15.97
C ARG A 89 27.57 -19.20 16.49
N SER A 90 28.28 -20.06 15.78
CA SER A 90 28.74 -21.35 16.31
C SER A 90 30.07 -21.20 17.05
N ASP A 91 30.31 -22.06 18.03
CA ASP A 91 31.64 -22.20 18.65
C ASP A 91 32.51 -23.23 17.90
N LEU A 92 33.68 -23.56 18.48
CA LEU A 92 34.63 -24.52 17.90
C LEU A 92 34.10 -25.97 17.88
N ASP A 93 33.11 -26.28 18.71
CA ASP A 93 32.45 -27.60 18.75
C ASP A 93 31.25 -27.65 17.78
N GLY A 94 30.91 -26.52 17.16
CA GLY A 94 29.82 -26.40 16.20
C GLY A 94 28.44 -26.23 16.85
N GLU A 95 28.39 -25.85 18.12
CA GLU A 95 27.15 -25.54 18.83
C GLU A 95 26.87 -24.03 18.73
N ILE A 96 25.59 -23.64 18.62
CA ILE A 96 25.20 -22.22 18.55
C ILE A 96 25.23 -21.61 19.96
N VAL A 97 26.02 -20.55 20.12
CA VAL A 97 26.30 -19.96 21.44
C VAL A 97 25.90 -18.48 21.56
N GLU A 98 25.64 -17.81 20.45
CA GLU A 98 25.46 -16.36 20.42
C GLU A 98 24.47 -15.95 19.32
N TRP A 99 23.67 -14.92 19.60
CA TRP A 99 22.85 -14.20 18.64
C TRP A 99 23.29 -12.74 18.61
N ARG A 100 23.30 -12.16 17.41
CA ARG A 100 23.50 -10.74 17.19
C ARG A 100 22.41 -10.20 16.29
N ASP A 101 21.61 -9.28 16.82
CA ASP A 101 20.66 -8.50 16.03
C ASP A 101 21.39 -7.64 14.99
N ASN A 102 20.74 -7.44 13.86
CA ASN A 102 21.23 -6.53 12.84
C ASN A 102 20.54 -5.16 12.97
N GLU A 103 21.31 -4.14 13.35
CA GLU A 103 20.80 -2.77 13.49
C GLU A 103 20.35 -2.15 12.15
N GLU A 104 20.84 -2.67 11.01
CA GLU A 104 20.43 -2.20 9.68
C GLU A 104 19.16 -2.88 9.17
N TYR A 105 18.63 -3.87 9.91
CA TYR A 105 17.45 -4.64 9.50
C TYR A 105 16.24 -3.73 9.28
N ARG A 106 15.61 -3.89 8.11
CA ARG A 106 14.31 -3.29 7.76
C ARG A 106 13.24 -4.36 7.82
N PRO A 107 12.35 -4.34 8.82
CA PRO A 107 11.31 -5.35 8.94
C PRO A 107 10.34 -5.36 7.76
N SER A 108 10.03 -6.56 7.26
CA SER A 108 8.93 -6.77 6.30
C SER A 108 7.56 -6.50 6.92
N PRO A 109 6.48 -6.39 6.10
CA PRO A 109 5.12 -6.25 6.62
C PRO A 109 4.75 -7.36 7.62
N LYS A 110 5.14 -8.60 7.30
CA LYS A 110 4.90 -9.75 8.15
C LYS A 110 5.68 -9.67 9.46
N ALA A 111 6.95 -9.23 9.42
CA ALA A 111 7.75 -9.04 10.63
C ALA A 111 7.22 -7.91 11.51
N LEU A 112 6.58 -6.88 10.92
CA LEU A 112 5.84 -5.83 11.64
C LEU A 112 4.50 -6.30 12.22
N GLY A 113 4.09 -7.55 11.94
CA GLY A 113 2.82 -8.10 12.38
C GLY A 113 1.60 -7.50 11.66
N TRP A 114 1.80 -6.95 10.46
CA TRP A 114 0.68 -6.46 9.66
C TRP A 114 -0.17 -7.64 9.17
N PRO A 115 -1.50 -7.43 9.01
CA PRO A 115 -2.37 -8.43 8.40
C PRO A 115 -1.91 -8.79 6.99
N ASP A 116 -2.24 -10.02 6.56
CA ASP A 116 -2.09 -10.40 5.15
C ASP A 116 -2.85 -9.39 4.26
N PRO A 117 -2.29 -9.01 3.10
CA PRO A 117 -2.89 -8.00 2.25
C PRO A 117 -4.24 -8.47 1.72
N THR A 118 -5.19 -7.54 1.67
CA THR A 118 -6.57 -7.83 1.27
C THR A 118 -6.74 -7.93 -0.26
N ASP A 119 -5.87 -7.25 -1.00
CA ASP A 119 -5.89 -7.20 -2.46
C ASP A 119 -4.48 -6.86 -3.02
N PRO A 120 -4.26 -6.94 -4.35
CA PRO A 120 -2.95 -6.64 -4.95
C PRO A 120 -2.44 -5.20 -4.73
N VAL A 121 -3.34 -4.22 -4.63
CA VAL A 121 -2.99 -2.83 -4.33
C VAL A 121 -2.51 -2.73 -2.89
N ASP A 122 -3.22 -3.35 -1.95
CA ASP A 122 -2.81 -3.41 -0.54
C ASP A 122 -1.45 -4.11 -0.38
N ALA A 123 -1.23 -5.22 -1.09
CA ALA A 123 0.06 -5.92 -1.10
C ALA A 123 1.19 -5.00 -1.60
N ALA A 124 0.98 -4.26 -2.69
CA ALA A 124 1.95 -3.32 -3.22
C ALA A 124 2.24 -2.19 -2.22
N VAL A 125 1.21 -1.62 -1.57
CA VAL A 125 1.36 -0.56 -0.56
C VAL A 125 2.20 -1.06 0.61
N GLN A 126 1.89 -2.26 1.14
CA GLN A 126 2.62 -2.83 2.26
C GLN A 126 4.10 -3.06 1.93
N LEU A 127 4.39 -3.61 0.75
CA LEU A 127 5.77 -3.85 0.30
C LEU A 127 6.54 -2.56 0.02
N ALA A 128 5.90 -1.58 -0.63
CA ALA A 128 6.52 -0.28 -0.91
C ALA A 128 6.88 0.46 0.38
N ALA A 129 5.97 0.49 1.36
CA ALA A 129 6.19 1.18 2.62
C ALA A 129 7.32 0.57 3.48
N THR A 130 7.60 -0.71 3.31
CA THR A 130 8.67 -1.42 4.02
C THR A 130 9.97 -1.51 3.20
N GLY A 131 9.95 -1.05 1.94
CA GLY A 131 11.09 -1.10 1.03
C GLY A 131 11.35 -2.47 0.40
N TYR A 132 10.40 -3.41 0.53
CA TYR A 132 10.46 -4.74 -0.09
C TYR A 132 9.87 -4.78 -1.50
N GLY A 133 9.26 -3.68 -1.96
CA GLY A 133 8.74 -3.54 -3.32
C GLY A 133 8.93 -2.11 -3.86
N PRO A 134 8.93 -1.94 -5.19
CA PRO A 134 8.99 -0.63 -5.81
C PRO A 134 7.68 0.14 -5.59
N ALA A 135 7.77 1.47 -5.46
CA ALA A 135 6.58 2.32 -5.30
C ALA A 135 5.69 2.30 -6.56
N GLU A 136 6.30 2.10 -7.72
CA GLU A 136 5.64 2.02 -9.02
C GLU A 136 4.67 0.83 -9.10
N ALA A 137 4.92 -0.26 -8.35
CA ALA A 137 4.01 -1.39 -8.28
C ALA A 137 2.64 -0.99 -7.70
N VAL A 138 2.59 0.03 -6.83
CA VAL A 138 1.33 0.53 -6.27
C VAL A 138 0.49 1.18 -7.36
N THR A 139 1.07 2.07 -8.15
CA THR A 139 0.35 2.74 -9.24
C THR A 139 -0.02 1.79 -10.37
N GLN A 140 0.81 0.78 -10.65
CA GLN A 140 0.49 -0.27 -11.62
C GLN A 140 -0.70 -1.12 -11.17
N ALA A 141 -0.71 -1.56 -9.90
CA ALA A 141 -1.84 -2.31 -9.34
C ALA A 141 -3.12 -1.46 -9.30
N LEU A 142 -2.99 -0.19 -8.89
CA LEU A 142 -4.11 0.74 -8.79
C LEU A 142 -4.70 1.09 -10.15
N ALA A 143 -3.89 1.20 -11.20
CA ALA A 143 -4.33 1.54 -12.56
C ALA A 143 -5.40 0.59 -13.13
N THR A 144 -5.35 -0.68 -12.72
CA THR A 144 -6.30 -1.73 -13.16
C THR A 144 -7.36 -2.07 -12.12
N ALA A 145 -7.34 -1.42 -10.96
CA ALA A 145 -8.22 -1.74 -9.84
C ALA A 145 -9.54 -0.96 -9.90
N GLU A 146 -10.62 -1.62 -9.50
CA GLU A 146 -11.83 -0.93 -9.05
C GLU A 146 -11.64 -0.51 -7.60
N VAL A 147 -11.85 0.78 -7.31
CA VAL A 147 -11.69 1.35 -5.97
C VAL A 147 -12.99 1.96 -5.48
N ALA A 148 -13.16 2.01 -4.16
CA ALA A 148 -14.25 2.70 -3.52
C ALA A 148 -13.82 4.09 -3.05
N VAL A 149 -14.68 5.08 -3.29
CA VAL A 149 -14.51 6.45 -2.80
C VAL A 149 -15.77 6.93 -2.10
N PHE A 150 -15.60 7.70 -1.04
CA PHE A 150 -16.75 8.30 -0.35
C PHE A 150 -17.36 9.44 -1.17
N ARG A 151 -18.68 9.63 -1.04
CA ARG A 151 -19.41 10.71 -1.71
C ARG A 151 -19.65 11.88 -0.77
N ALA A 152 -19.35 13.08 -1.25
CA ALA A 152 -19.74 14.32 -0.61
C ALA A 152 -21.23 14.64 -0.87
N PRO A 153 -21.87 15.41 0.02
CA PRO A 153 -23.14 16.07 -0.31
C PRO A 153 -23.01 16.86 -1.63
N GLY A 154 -23.96 16.71 -2.54
CA GLY A 154 -23.89 17.31 -3.88
C GLY A 154 -23.33 16.40 -4.97
N GLY A 155 -22.90 15.18 -4.63
CA GLY A 155 -22.60 14.12 -5.60
C GLY A 155 -21.15 14.02 -6.06
N GLY A 156 -20.28 14.93 -5.61
CA GLY A 156 -18.83 14.86 -5.85
C GLY A 156 -18.11 13.88 -4.92
N LEU A 157 -16.80 13.75 -5.12
CA LEU A 157 -15.92 12.98 -4.25
C LEU A 157 -15.76 13.66 -2.88
N LEU A 158 -15.72 12.86 -1.81
CA LEU A 158 -15.39 13.37 -0.49
C LEU A 158 -13.90 13.77 -0.46
N CYS A 159 -13.65 15.04 -0.15
CA CYS A 159 -12.30 15.55 0.06
C CYS A 159 -12.01 15.66 1.56
N ALA A 160 -10.75 15.48 1.93
CA ALA A 160 -10.26 15.71 3.27
C ALA A 160 -8.85 16.33 3.20
N VAL A 161 -8.21 16.45 4.36
CA VAL A 161 -6.84 16.93 4.48
C VAL A 161 -5.99 15.79 5.03
N ALA A 162 -4.77 15.65 4.53
CA ALA A 162 -3.81 14.66 5.00
C ALA A 162 -3.38 14.95 6.46
N PRO A 163 -2.66 14.03 7.14
CA PRO A 163 -2.21 14.23 8.52
C PRO A 163 -1.27 15.42 8.76
N ASP A 164 -0.77 16.04 7.70
CA ASP A 164 0.01 17.29 7.76
C ASP A 164 -0.85 18.55 7.92
N ASP A 165 -2.19 18.40 7.96
CA ASP A 165 -3.17 19.48 8.04
C ASP A 165 -3.13 20.49 6.88
N GLU A 166 -2.43 20.18 5.77
CA GLU A 166 -2.22 21.09 4.65
C GLU A 166 -2.59 20.46 3.29
N THR A 167 -2.25 19.19 3.09
CA THR A 167 -2.36 18.56 1.77
C THR A 167 -3.80 18.11 1.49
N PRO A 168 -4.49 18.66 0.47
CA PRO A 168 -5.83 18.25 0.12
C PRO A 168 -5.80 16.85 -0.53
N ILE A 169 -6.67 15.96 -0.06
CA ILE A 169 -6.70 14.57 -0.50
C ILE A 169 -8.12 14.06 -0.76
N VAL A 170 -8.20 13.00 -1.56
CA VAL A 170 -9.40 12.16 -1.71
C VAL A 170 -9.08 10.79 -1.11
N PRO A 171 -9.79 10.34 -0.05
CA PRO A 171 -9.63 9.00 0.48
C PRO A 171 -10.13 7.94 -0.51
N VAL A 172 -9.29 6.95 -0.79
CA VAL A 172 -9.55 5.85 -1.73
C VAL A 172 -9.29 4.52 -1.05
N PHE A 173 -10.18 3.55 -1.28
CA PHE A 173 -10.11 2.23 -0.66
C PHE A 173 -10.07 1.15 -1.74
N SER A 174 -9.03 0.31 -1.71
CA SER A 174 -8.87 -0.79 -2.66
C SER A 174 -9.68 -2.03 -2.32
N SER A 175 -10.13 -2.17 -1.06
CA SER A 175 -10.96 -3.29 -0.63
C SER A 175 -12.12 -2.89 0.29
N PRO A 176 -13.17 -3.73 0.39
CA PRO A 176 -14.27 -3.54 1.35
C PRO A 176 -13.80 -3.49 2.81
N GLU A 177 -12.77 -4.24 3.20
CA GLU A 177 -12.22 -4.25 4.55
C GLU A 177 -11.71 -2.86 4.95
N HIS A 178 -10.92 -2.22 4.10
CA HIS A 178 -10.43 -0.86 4.32
C HIS A 178 -11.59 0.14 4.36
N LEU A 179 -12.48 0.08 3.37
CA LEU A 179 -13.67 0.93 3.33
C LEU A 179 -14.51 0.84 4.62
N HIS A 180 -14.73 -0.39 5.11
CA HIS A 180 -15.54 -0.64 6.28
C HIS A 180 -14.87 -0.25 7.59
N ALA A 181 -13.54 -0.32 7.66
CA ALA A 181 -12.76 0.19 8.78
C ALA A 181 -12.82 1.72 8.85
N ALA A 182 -12.86 2.41 7.71
CA ALA A 182 -13.00 3.87 7.64
C ALA A 182 -14.40 4.39 8.01
N GLY A 183 -15.44 3.55 7.98
CA GLY A 183 -16.76 3.88 8.53
C GLY A 183 -17.94 3.32 7.74
N ARG A 184 -19.12 3.92 7.95
CA ARG A 184 -20.39 3.57 7.26
C ARG A 184 -20.96 4.78 6.52
N LEU A 185 -20.14 5.38 5.66
CA LEU A 185 -20.53 6.50 4.79
C LEU A 185 -20.99 5.99 3.42
N SER A 186 -21.71 6.85 2.68
CA SER A 186 -22.04 6.55 1.28
C SER A 186 -20.77 6.53 0.46
N PHE A 187 -20.59 5.46 -0.33
CA PHE A 187 -19.48 5.31 -1.25
C PHE A 187 -19.97 5.00 -2.66
N THR A 188 -19.07 5.07 -3.63
CA THR A 188 -19.27 4.54 -4.98
C THR A 188 -18.02 3.79 -5.42
N PRO A 189 -18.15 2.60 -6.03
CA PRO A 189 -17.05 1.98 -6.76
C PRO A 189 -16.82 2.75 -8.06
N ILE A 190 -15.55 2.96 -8.43
CA ILE A 190 -15.13 3.60 -9.67
C ILE A 190 -13.79 3.00 -10.14
N GLN A 191 -13.53 3.09 -11.45
CA GLN A 191 -12.23 2.73 -12.02
C GLN A 191 -11.21 3.85 -11.83
N ALA A 192 -9.92 3.53 -11.93
CA ALA A 192 -8.84 4.52 -11.80
C ALA A 192 -8.96 5.67 -12.82
N THR A 193 -9.42 5.41 -14.05
CA THR A 193 -9.69 6.43 -15.06
C THR A 193 -10.77 7.41 -14.61
N ASP A 194 -11.91 6.90 -14.13
CA ASP A 194 -13.04 7.72 -13.69
C ASP A 194 -12.72 8.50 -12.41
N LEU A 195 -11.84 7.95 -11.56
CA LEU A 195 -11.30 8.64 -10.39
C LEU A 195 -10.47 9.86 -10.83
N LEU A 196 -9.55 9.68 -11.79
CA LEU A 196 -8.70 10.76 -12.29
C LEU A 196 -9.52 11.87 -12.96
N ASP A 197 -10.60 11.53 -13.66
CA ASP A 197 -11.48 12.50 -14.33
C ASP A 197 -12.33 13.31 -13.34
N GLN A 198 -12.63 12.75 -12.17
CA GLN A 198 -13.45 13.38 -11.13
C GLN A 198 -12.64 14.04 -10.01
N LEU A 199 -11.32 13.84 -10.00
CA LEU A 199 -10.45 14.35 -8.95
C LEU A 199 -10.40 15.88 -9.01
N PRO A 200 -10.64 16.60 -7.90
CA PRO A 200 -10.50 18.04 -7.90
C PRO A 200 -9.03 18.45 -8.07
N GLU A 201 -8.81 19.59 -8.74
CA GLU A 201 -7.46 20.09 -8.97
C GLU A 201 -6.66 20.24 -7.67
N GLY A 202 -5.38 19.89 -7.72
CA GLY A 202 -4.45 19.97 -6.59
C GLY A 202 -4.64 18.90 -5.51
N HIS A 203 -5.60 17.98 -5.64
CA HIS A 203 -5.78 16.91 -4.66
C HIS A 203 -4.87 15.72 -4.97
N LEU A 204 -4.43 15.03 -3.92
CA LEU A 204 -3.75 13.75 -4.03
C LEU A 204 -4.72 12.60 -3.69
N ILE A 205 -4.37 11.39 -4.14
CA ILE A 205 -5.12 10.17 -3.82
C ILE A 205 -4.53 9.62 -2.52
N TYR A 206 -5.36 9.46 -1.48
CA TYR A 206 -4.93 8.91 -0.20
C TYR A 206 -5.48 7.51 0.00
N LEU A 207 -4.63 6.52 -0.23
CA LEU A 207 -4.98 5.13 -0.39
C LEU A 207 -4.95 4.37 0.94
N ASN A 208 -6.00 3.59 1.19
CA ASN A 208 -6.16 2.71 2.35
C ASN A 208 -5.87 3.39 3.70
N ALA A 209 -6.44 4.59 3.89
CA ALA A 209 -6.27 5.43 5.08
C ALA A 209 -6.56 4.74 6.43
N SER A 210 -7.30 3.63 6.42
CA SER A 210 -7.70 2.85 7.58
C SER A 210 -6.84 1.59 7.82
N GLY A 211 -5.90 1.30 6.92
CA GLY A 211 -5.03 0.13 7.00
C GLY A 211 -3.89 0.30 8.02
N PRO A 212 -3.07 -0.75 8.23
CA PRO A 212 -1.84 -0.64 9.03
C PRO A 212 -0.85 0.36 8.43
N VAL A 213 -0.97 0.61 7.13
CA VAL A 213 -0.23 1.61 6.37
C VAL A 213 -1.15 2.22 5.32
N SER A 214 -0.88 3.48 4.98
CA SER A 214 -1.54 4.22 3.91
C SER A 214 -0.50 4.88 3.03
N MET A 215 -0.89 5.24 1.80
CA MET A 215 0.02 5.88 0.85
C MET A 215 -0.67 7.01 0.11
N THR A 216 0.07 8.09 -0.11
CA THR A 216 -0.35 9.19 -0.98
C THR A 216 0.16 8.92 -2.39
N VAL A 217 -0.73 9.00 -3.38
CA VAL A 217 -0.43 8.80 -4.79
C VAL A 217 -0.71 10.10 -5.54
N GLU A 218 0.27 10.53 -6.33
CA GLU A 218 0.14 11.67 -7.21
C GLU A 218 -0.73 11.31 -8.44
N PRO A 219 -1.72 12.15 -8.81
CA PRO A 219 -2.60 11.86 -9.94
C PRO A 219 -1.86 11.70 -11.27
N ASP A 220 -0.77 12.43 -11.46
CA ASP A 220 0.01 12.39 -12.71
C ASP A 220 0.74 11.04 -12.86
N VAL A 221 1.33 10.52 -11.77
CA VAL A 221 1.97 9.19 -11.76
C VAL A 221 0.95 8.09 -12.02
N LEU A 222 -0.25 8.20 -11.42
CA LEU A 222 -1.33 7.24 -11.71
C LEU A 222 -1.80 7.32 -13.17
N ARG A 223 -1.87 8.53 -13.75
CA ARG A 223 -2.27 8.71 -15.16
C ARG A 223 -1.26 8.08 -16.13
N GLU A 224 0.02 8.17 -15.83
CA GLU A 224 1.07 7.47 -16.58
C GLU A 224 0.88 5.95 -16.50
N ALA A 225 0.64 5.41 -15.30
CA ALA A 225 0.41 3.97 -15.11
C ALA A 225 -0.85 3.47 -15.83
N VAL A 226 -1.95 4.24 -15.79
CA VAL A 226 -3.19 3.95 -16.51
C VAL A 226 -2.98 3.93 -18.03
N SER A 227 -2.19 4.89 -18.55
CA SER A 227 -1.87 4.94 -19.98
C SER A 227 -1.04 3.72 -20.40
N ALA A 228 -0.02 3.38 -19.61
CA ALA A 228 0.82 2.20 -19.86
C ALA A 228 0.03 0.88 -19.80
N ALA A 229 -0.95 0.76 -18.89
CA ALA A 229 -1.83 -0.40 -18.81
C ALA A 229 -2.74 -0.53 -20.05
N ALA A 230 -3.30 0.58 -20.53
CA ALA A 230 -4.13 0.59 -21.73
C ALA A 230 -3.35 0.18 -22.99
N ASP A 231 -2.09 0.63 -23.12
CA ASP A 231 -1.21 0.24 -24.23
C ASP A 231 -0.90 -1.26 -24.20
N ALA A 232 -0.60 -1.82 -23.02
CA ALA A 232 -0.33 -3.25 -22.86
C ALA A 232 -1.54 -4.14 -23.21
N ASP A 233 -2.76 -3.71 -22.87
CA ASP A 233 -4.00 -4.39 -23.27
C ASP A 233 -4.26 -4.32 -24.79
N GLY A 234 -3.87 -3.20 -25.43
CA GLY A 234 -3.94 -3.03 -26.88
C GLY A 234 -2.97 -3.94 -27.63
N GLU A 235 -1.75 -4.12 -27.12
CA GLU A 235 -0.72 -4.98 -27.70
C GLU A 235 -1.00 -6.49 -27.48
N ASN A 236 -1.63 -6.87 -26.36
CA ASN A 236 -2.04 -8.25 -26.07
C ASN A 236 -3.42 -8.64 -26.64
N SER A 237 -4.13 -7.70 -27.28
CA SER A 237 -5.39 -7.99 -27.94
C SER A 237 -5.16 -8.79 -29.22
N TRP A 238 -5.77 -9.99 -29.33
CA TRP A 238 -5.78 -10.81 -30.55
C TRP A 238 -6.36 -10.09 -31.79
N LEU A 239 -6.97 -8.90 -31.61
CA LEU A 239 -7.40 -8.00 -32.69
C LEU A 239 -6.28 -7.09 -33.23
N GLY A 240 -5.21 -6.83 -32.48
CA GLY A 240 -4.03 -6.11 -32.96
C GLY A 240 -3.32 -6.86 -34.10
N ASP A 241 -3.21 -8.19 -33.97
CA ASP A 241 -2.61 -9.08 -34.97
C ASP A 241 -3.42 -9.16 -36.30
N LEU A 242 -4.72 -8.89 -36.26
CA LEU A 242 -5.59 -8.91 -37.44
C LEU A 242 -5.68 -7.57 -38.19
N SER A 243 -5.17 -6.49 -37.60
CA SER A 243 -5.20 -5.14 -38.20
C SER A 243 -4.33 -5.03 -39.46
N GLY A 244 -3.35 -5.94 -39.62
CA GLY A 244 -2.54 -6.08 -40.84
C GLY A 244 -3.13 -6.99 -41.92
N ILE A 245 -4.25 -7.70 -41.65
CA ILE A 245 -4.78 -8.76 -42.52
C ILE A 245 -6.12 -8.37 -43.17
N LEU A 246 -6.84 -7.40 -42.59
CA LEU A 246 -8.08 -6.92 -43.18
C LEU A 246 -7.77 -5.88 -44.29
N PRO A 247 -8.25 -6.10 -45.52
CA PRO A 247 -8.14 -5.08 -46.55
C PRO A 247 -8.94 -3.85 -46.13
N THR A 248 -8.30 -2.68 -46.15
CA THR A 248 -8.97 -1.40 -45.99
C THR A 248 -10.11 -1.33 -47.02
N ALA A 249 -11.35 -1.25 -46.53
CA ALA A 249 -12.50 -1.04 -47.38
C ALA A 249 -12.29 0.26 -48.15
N GLN A 250 -12.06 0.13 -49.45
CA GLN A 250 -11.90 1.25 -50.36
C GLN A 250 -13.16 2.11 -50.31
N GLU A 251 -12.98 3.39 -49.99
CA GLU A 251 -14.05 4.39 -50.00
C GLU A 251 -14.75 4.38 -51.38
N PRO A 252 -16.09 4.35 -51.44
CA PRO A 252 -16.80 4.34 -52.71
C PRO A 252 -16.56 5.67 -53.44
N PRO A 253 -16.32 5.66 -54.76
CA PRO A 253 -16.05 6.88 -55.49
C PRO A 253 -17.26 7.83 -55.47
N ALA A 254 -16.98 9.11 -55.24
CA ALA A 254 -17.94 10.20 -55.22
C ALA A 254 -18.79 10.26 -56.52
N PRO A 255 -20.07 10.67 -56.44
CA PRO A 255 -20.91 10.81 -57.62
C PRO A 255 -20.39 11.95 -58.51
N GLY A 256 -19.98 11.60 -59.72
CA GLY A 256 -19.52 12.55 -60.74
C GLY A 256 -20.62 13.55 -61.08
N GLY A 257 -20.35 14.83 -60.82
CA GLY A 257 -21.15 15.94 -61.30
C GLY A 257 -20.96 16.12 -62.80
N GLY A 258 -21.96 15.76 -63.59
CA GLY A 258 -22.10 16.19 -64.98
C GLY A 258 -22.92 17.48 -65.06
N PRO A 259 -22.55 18.46 -65.91
CA PRO A 259 -23.33 19.69 -66.08
C PRO A 259 -24.52 19.41 -67.00
N THR A 260 -25.74 19.65 -66.52
CA THR A 260 -26.93 19.72 -67.38
C THR A 260 -27.06 21.16 -67.87
N GLU A 261 -26.59 21.43 -69.08
CA GLU A 261 -26.92 22.65 -69.82
C GLU A 261 -28.43 22.69 -70.12
N ILE A 262 -29.06 23.80 -69.77
CA ILE A 262 -30.44 24.14 -70.13
C ILE A 262 -30.39 24.98 -71.41
N PRO A 263 -31.05 24.60 -72.52
CA PRO A 263 -31.25 25.53 -73.62
C PRO A 263 -32.55 26.32 -73.39
N THR A 264 -32.40 27.58 -73.01
CA THR A 264 -33.42 28.62 -73.20
C THR A 264 -33.40 29.01 -74.67
N HIS A 265 -34.46 28.67 -75.42
CA HIS A 265 -34.78 29.34 -76.68
C HIS A 265 -35.86 30.38 -76.39
N ASP A 266 -35.55 31.63 -76.69
CA ASP A 266 -36.45 32.77 -76.54
C ASP A 266 -37.09 33.14 -77.89
N LEU A 267 -38.40 33.43 -77.81
CA LEU A 267 -39.28 34.22 -78.67
C LEU A 267 -39.43 33.93 -80.18
N LEU A 268 -40.65 33.49 -80.54
CA LEU A 268 -41.62 34.27 -81.32
C LEU A 268 -43.06 33.86 -80.97
#